data_AF-A0AAW4BL07-F1
#
_entry.id   AF-A0AAW4BL07-F1
#
_cell.length_a   1.000
_cell.length_b   1.000
_cell.length_c   1.000
_cell.angle_alpha   90.00
_cell.angle_beta   90.00
_cell.angle_gamma   90.00
#
_symmetry.space_group_name_H-M   'P 1'
#
loop_
_entity.id
_entity.type
_entity.pdbx_description
1 polymer ?
#
loop_
_entity_poly.entity_id
_entity_poly.type
_entity_poly.pdbx_seq_one_letter_code
_entity_poly.pdbx_strand_id
1 'polypeptide(L)'
;AQGFLRRVLTKGQVFPFTKANETISLALARETEPSAMQSYNQDNLFWDEKDLNSEALSGWSQFYFIIVGMVKVSLILVLPLAYFLIFIGLIFGSGGWSARSETFYGLTLYITFPFLLIYGHFKLVSAGHLFLAPFLKSKRVYSLNRQTGMVTLFKKGNKERFSHPFIEFDCVLMS
;
A
#
# COMPACT_ATOMS: atom_id res chain seq x y z
N ALA A 1 18.05 -23.91 41.98
CA ALA A 1 19.02 -23.08 41.22
C ALA A 1 19.07 -23.38 39.70
N GLN A 2 18.91 -24.64 39.26
CA GLN A 2 19.01 -25.03 37.84
C GLN A 2 17.98 -24.39 36.89
N GLY A 3 16.78 -24.04 37.38
CA GLY A 3 15.73 -23.42 36.56
C GLY A 3 16.00 -21.96 36.17
N PHE A 4 16.70 -21.19 37.01
CA PHE A 4 17.00 -19.78 36.74
C PHE A 4 18.13 -19.63 35.71
N LEU A 5 19.22 -20.40 35.89
CA LEU A 5 20.32 -20.47 34.92
C LEU A 5 19.85 -20.96 33.56
N ARG A 6 19.00 -21.99 33.51
CA ARG A 6 18.41 -22.47 32.25
C ARG A 6 17.57 -21.39 31.57
N ARG A 7 16.77 -20.62 32.32
CA ARG A 7 15.91 -19.54 31.80
C ARG A 7 16.69 -18.32 31.30
N VAL A 8 17.86 -18.04 31.88
CA VAL A 8 18.79 -17.00 31.43
C VAL A 8 19.58 -17.47 30.21
N LEU A 9 20.01 -18.73 30.16
CA LEU A 9 20.71 -19.34 29.02
C LEU A 9 19.79 -19.54 27.80
N THR A 10 18.50 -19.84 28.00
CA THR A 10 17.51 -19.93 26.90
C THR A 10 16.93 -18.58 26.51
N LYS A 11 17.21 -17.50 27.25
CA LYS A 11 16.87 -16.14 26.82
C LYS A 11 17.92 -15.73 25.80
N GLY A 12 17.78 -16.29 24.59
CA GLY A 12 18.57 -15.89 23.44
C GLY A 12 18.52 -14.38 23.28
N GLN A 13 19.66 -13.77 22.97
CA GLN A 13 19.72 -12.37 22.64
C GLN A 13 18.81 -12.14 21.43
N VAL A 14 17.75 -11.35 21.61
CA VAL A 14 16.92 -10.91 20.48
C VAL A 14 17.78 -9.96 19.69
N PHE A 15 18.28 -10.45 18.57
CA PHE A 15 19.12 -9.63 17.71
C PHE A 15 18.31 -8.44 17.18
N PRO A 16 18.94 -7.27 16.97
CA PRO A 16 18.24 -6.09 16.49
C PRO A 16 17.62 -6.29 15.08
N PHE A 17 18.08 -7.31 14.34
CA PHE A 17 17.55 -7.74 13.04
C PHE A 17 16.35 -8.70 13.14
N THR A 18 15.91 -9.09 14.35
CA THR A 18 14.72 -9.92 14.55
C THR A 18 13.41 -9.12 14.49
N LYS A 19 13.48 -7.79 14.34
CA LYS A 19 12.28 -7.00 14.03
C LYS A 19 11.80 -7.35 12.63
N ALA A 20 10.63 -7.99 12.55
CA ALA A 20 9.96 -8.21 11.28
C ALA A 20 9.84 -6.87 10.54
N ASN A 21 10.28 -6.88 9.29
CA ASN A 21 10.16 -5.74 8.41
C ASN A 21 8.66 -5.52 8.12
N GLU A 22 8.23 -4.27 7.93
CA GLU A 22 6.81 -3.90 7.71
C GLU A 22 6.18 -4.59 6.48
N THR A 23 6.99 -5.28 5.68
CA THR A 23 6.62 -5.96 4.44
C THR A 23 6.00 -7.34 4.62
N ILE A 24 6.18 -8.00 5.78
CA ILE A 24 5.63 -9.34 6.04
C ILE A 24 4.65 -9.27 7.21
N SER A 25 3.37 -9.56 6.94
CA SER A 25 2.33 -9.62 7.96
C SER A 25 2.53 -10.86 8.84
N LEU A 26 3.14 -10.66 10.01
CA LEU A 26 3.28 -11.70 11.04
C LEU A 26 1.93 -12.28 11.50
N ALA A 27 0.86 -11.49 11.43
CA ALA A 27 -0.50 -11.96 11.74
C ALA A 27 -0.96 -13.02 10.73
N LEU A 28 -0.77 -12.75 9.43
CA LEU A 28 -1.11 -13.69 8.38
C LEU A 28 -0.27 -14.96 8.51
N ALA A 29 1.04 -14.83 8.74
CA ALA A 29 1.92 -15.98 8.95
C ALA A 29 1.56 -16.82 10.18
N ARG A 30 0.89 -16.25 11.18
CA ARG A 30 0.38 -17.00 12.35
C ARG A 30 -0.96 -17.67 12.11
N GLU A 31 -1.81 -17.08 11.28
CA GLU A 31 -3.15 -17.56 11.00
C GLU A 31 -3.16 -18.63 9.90
N THR A 32 -2.16 -18.66 9.01
CA THR A 32 -2.06 -19.67 7.97
C THR A 32 -1.58 -21.00 8.56
N GLU A 33 -2.49 -21.98 8.61
CA GLU A 33 -2.15 -23.34 9.01
C GLU A 33 -1.31 -24.04 7.91
N PRO A 34 -0.25 -24.80 8.24
CA PRO A 34 0.61 -25.44 7.23
C PRO A 34 -0.15 -26.37 6.25
N SER A 35 -1.22 -27.00 6.74
CA SER A 35 -2.11 -27.85 5.95
C SER A 35 -2.89 -27.07 4.88
N ALA A 36 -3.33 -25.85 5.20
CA ALA A 36 -4.01 -24.97 4.26
C ALA A 36 -3.06 -24.55 3.12
N MET A 37 -1.76 -24.45 3.40
CA MET A 37 -0.75 -24.03 2.42
C MET A 37 -0.57 -25.05 1.28
N GLN A 38 -0.77 -26.35 1.54
CA GLN A 38 -0.71 -27.40 0.50
C GLN A 38 -1.86 -27.33 -0.51
N SER A 39 -2.98 -26.71 -0.13
CA SER A 39 -4.14 -26.55 -1.01
C SER A 39 -4.02 -25.37 -1.98
N TYR A 40 -3.00 -24.51 -1.81
CA TYR A 40 -2.76 -23.39 -2.71
C TYR A 40 -2.16 -23.88 -4.02
N ASN A 41 -2.83 -23.51 -5.11
CA ASN A 41 -2.37 -23.83 -6.45
C ASN A 41 -1.08 -23.05 -6.75
N GLN A 42 0.04 -23.76 -6.90
CA GLN A 42 1.38 -23.18 -7.09
C GLN A 42 1.46 -22.25 -8.31
N ASP A 43 0.63 -22.49 -9.33
CA ASP A 43 0.62 -21.73 -10.58
C ASP A 43 0.17 -20.27 -10.43
N ASN A 44 -0.46 -19.90 -9.30
CA ASN A 44 -0.96 -18.55 -9.03
C ASN A 44 -0.27 -17.85 -7.85
N LEU A 45 0.90 -18.34 -7.43
CA LEU A 45 1.66 -17.69 -6.36
C LEU A 45 2.42 -16.48 -6.90
N PHE A 46 2.32 -15.35 -6.18
CA PHE A 46 3.08 -14.13 -6.48
C PHE A 46 4.59 -14.25 -6.18
N TRP A 47 5.04 -15.39 -5.67
CA TRP A 47 6.41 -15.70 -5.29
C TRP A 47 6.83 -17.04 -5.91
N ASP A 48 8.04 -17.08 -6.45
CA ASP A 48 8.67 -18.31 -6.94
C ASP A 48 9.52 -18.90 -5.81
N GLU A 49 9.75 -20.21 -5.85
CA GLU A 49 10.62 -20.91 -4.91
C GLU A 49 12.10 -20.50 -5.08
N LYS A 50 12.44 -19.91 -6.23
CA LYS A 50 13.78 -19.41 -6.56
C LYS A 50 14.05 -18.01 -6.00
N ASP A 51 13.11 -17.09 -6.18
CA ASP A 51 13.28 -15.69 -5.79
C ASP A 51 12.02 -15.08 -5.16
N LEU A 52 12.23 -14.46 -4.00
CA LEU A 52 11.20 -13.66 -3.31
C LEU A 52 11.51 -12.19 -3.50
N ASN A 53 10.75 -11.52 -4.37
CA ASN A 53 10.85 -10.09 -4.59
C ASN A 53 9.84 -9.34 -3.73
N SER A 54 10.33 -8.50 -2.81
CA SER A 54 9.48 -7.62 -2.02
C SER A 54 9.45 -6.22 -2.65
N GLU A 55 8.25 -5.78 -2.98
CA GLU A 55 8.00 -4.45 -3.52
C GLU A 55 7.15 -3.63 -2.55
N ALA A 56 7.51 -2.35 -2.41
CA ALA A 56 6.73 -1.40 -1.64
C ALA A 56 6.29 -0.26 -2.55
N LEU A 57 5.13 0.29 -2.22
CA LEU A 57 4.66 1.53 -2.80
C LEU A 57 5.66 2.65 -2.52
N SER A 58 5.97 3.44 -3.53
CA SER A 58 6.77 4.66 -3.37
C SER A 58 6.05 5.63 -2.42
N GLY A 59 6.78 6.38 -1.60
CA GLY A 59 6.16 7.41 -0.74
C GLY A 59 5.31 8.42 -1.52
N TRP A 60 5.67 8.70 -2.78
CA TRP A 60 4.86 9.52 -3.69
C TRP A 60 3.54 8.88 -4.08
N SER A 61 3.52 7.55 -4.26
CA SER A 61 2.30 6.81 -4.55
C SER A 61 1.37 6.76 -3.34
N GLN A 62 1.92 6.59 -2.13
CA GLN A 62 1.16 6.68 -0.88
C GLN A 62 0.52 8.06 -0.72
N PHE A 63 1.31 9.13 -0.90
CA PHE A 63 0.80 10.51 -0.87
C PHE A 63 -0.31 10.76 -1.90
N TYR A 64 -0.11 10.28 -3.13
CA TYR A 64 -1.12 10.36 -4.18
C TYR A 64 -2.43 9.65 -3.77
N PHE A 65 -2.36 8.44 -3.22
CA PHE A 65 -3.56 7.71 -2.77
C PHE A 65 -4.28 8.43 -1.63
N ILE A 66 -3.56 9.10 -0.73
CA ILE A 66 -4.18 9.95 0.31
C ILE A 66 -4.96 11.09 -0.34
N ILE A 67 -4.37 11.82 -1.29
CA ILE A 67 -5.05 12.90 -2.02
C ILE A 67 -6.30 12.36 -2.72
N VAL A 68 -6.19 11.25 -3.44
CA VAL A 68 -7.33 10.62 -4.14
C VAL A 68 -8.42 10.23 -3.14
N GLY A 69 -8.05 9.70 -1.97
CA GLY A 69 -8.98 9.38 -0.89
C GLY A 69 -9.74 10.62 -0.41
N MET A 70 -9.04 11.72 -0.13
CA MET A 70 -9.66 12.99 0.26
C MET A 70 -10.56 13.58 -0.82
N VAL A 71 -10.15 13.49 -2.08
CA VAL A 71 -10.94 13.92 -3.23
C VAL A 71 -12.21 13.08 -3.34
N LYS A 72 -12.11 11.76 -3.20
CA LYS A 72 -13.28 10.86 -3.23
C LYS A 72 -14.28 11.20 -2.13
N VAL A 73 -13.81 11.42 -0.91
CA VAL A 73 -14.67 11.84 0.21
C VAL A 73 -15.32 13.19 -0.09
N SER A 74 -14.55 14.14 -0.61
CA SER A 74 -15.07 15.45 -1.00
C SER A 74 -16.16 15.32 -2.07
N LEU A 75 -15.93 14.54 -3.13
CA LEU A 75 -16.89 14.33 -4.22
C LEU A 75 -18.17 13.62 -3.79
N ILE A 76 -18.10 12.68 -2.84
CA ILE A 76 -19.26 11.87 -2.42
C ILE A 76 -20.04 12.53 -1.28
N LEU A 77 -19.38 13.27 -0.38
CA LEU A 77 -20.01 13.81 0.83
C LEU A 77 -20.08 15.34 0.81
N VAL A 78 -18.93 16.01 0.68
CA VAL A 78 -18.85 17.47 0.84
C VAL A 78 -19.56 18.19 -0.30
N LEU A 79 -19.34 17.73 -1.53
CA LEU A 79 -19.77 18.40 -2.75
C LEU A 79 -21.29 18.29 -2.98
N PRO A 80 -21.93 17.12 -2.76
CA PRO A 80 -23.39 17.03 -2.75
C PRO A 80 -24.02 17.87 -1.65
N LEU A 81 -23.41 17.94 -0.46
CA LEU A 81 -23.88 18.80 0.63
C LEU A 81 -23.78 20.28 0.27
N ALA A 82 -22.68 20.71 -0.36
CA ALA A 82 -22.52 22.08 -0.83
C ALA A 82 -23.58 22.45 -1.88
N TYR A 83 -23.82 21.60 -2.87
CA TYR A 83 -24.90 21.83 -3.84
C TYR A 83 -26.27 21.82 -3.18
N PHE A 84 -26.51 20.91 -2.23
CA PHE A 84 -27.76 20.87 -1.48
C PHE A 84 -28.04 22.18 -0.75
N LEU A 85 -27.04 22.80 -0.12
CA LEU A 85 -27.17 24.12 0.51
C LEU A 85 -27.47 25.23 -0.52
N ILE A 86 -26.84 25.19 -1.70
CA ILE A 86 -27.15 26.12 -2.80
C ILE A 86 -28.61 25.96 -3.24
N PHE A 87 -29.09 24.71 -3.36
CA PHE A 87 -30.48 24.41 -3.75
C PHE A 87 -31.50 24.80 -2.68
N ILE A 88 -31.24 24.52 -1.39
CA ILE A 88 -32.07 25.02 -0.27
C ILE A 88 -32.18 26.53 -0.37
N GLY A 89 -31.03 27.18 -0.53
CA GLY A 89 -31.02 28.60 -0.71
C GLY A 89 -31.90 29.02 -1.90
N LEU A 90 -31.81 28.34 -3.04
CA LEU A 90 -32.55 28.70 -4.25
C LEU A 90 -34.06 28.65 -4.04
N ILE A 91 -34.54 27.70 -3.26
CA ILE A 91 -35.97 27.49 -2.98
C ILE A 91 -36.48 28.45 -1.89
N PHE A 92 -35.71 28.64 -0.81
CA PHE A 92 -36.17 29.33 0.40
C PHE A 92 -35.57 30.72 0.64
N GLY A 93 -34.54 31.11 -0.11
CA GLY A 93 -33.81 32.37 0.07
C GLY A 93 -34.19 33.47 -0.92
N SER A 94 -33.96 34.72 -0.53
CA SER A 94 -34.13 35.89 -1.40
C SER A 94 -33.03 35.98 -2.47
N GLY A 95 -33.37 36.41 -3.68
CA GLY A 95 -32.40 36.69 -4.76
C GLY A 95 -32.34 35.64 -5.88
N GLY A 96 -33.02 34.50 -5.74
CA GLY A 96 -33.18 33.52 -6.82
C GLY A 96 -31.86 33.00 -7.41
N TRP A 97 -31.87 32.71 -8.72
CA TRP A 97 -30.70 32.17 -9.43
C TRP A 97 -29.57 33.19 -9.63
N SER A 98 -29.91 34.46 -9.89
CA SER A 98 -28.90 35.50 -10.15
C SER A 98 -27.96 35.72 -8.95
N ALA A 99 -28.46 35.55 -7.73
CA ALA A 99 -27.65 35.67 -6.51
C ALA A 99 -26.76 34.43 -6.23
N ARG A 100 -26.99 33.29 -6.90
CA ARG A 100 -26.28 32.03 -6.61
C ARG A 100 -25.51 31.44 -7.78
N SER A 101 -25.76 31.92 -8.99
CA SER A 101 -25.11 31.46 -10.20
C SER A 101 -23.58 31.55 -10.09
N GLU A 102 -23.06 32.68 -9.58
CA GLU A 102 -21.62 32.86 -9.37
C GLU A 102 -21.03 31.81 -8.43
N THR A 103 -21.67 31.56 -7.29
CA THR A 103 -21.23 30.54 -6.33
C THR A 103 -21.30 29.13 -6.93
N PHE A 104 -22.37 28.82 -7.67
CA PHE A 104 -22.54 27.54 -8.34
C PHE A 104 -21.45 27.30 -9.39
N TYR A 105 -21.21 28.27 -10.27
CA TYR A 105 -20.17 28.16 -11.30
C TYR A 105 -18.77 28.14 -10.68
N GLY A 106 -18.53 28.93 -9.64
CA GLY A 106 -17.27 28.91 -8.91
C GLY A 106 -16.97 27.54 -8.29
N LEU A 107 -17.94 26.95 -7.60
CA LEU A 107 -17.85 25.60 -7.04
C LEU A 107 -17.67 24.52 -8.13
N THR A 108 -18.38 24.66 -9.25
CA THR A 108 -18.31 23.69 -10.35
C THR A 108 -16.93 23.73 -11.02
N LEU A 109 -16.45 24.91 -11.39
CA LEU A 109 -15.22 25.07 -12.18
C LEU A 109 -13.95 24.94 -11.35
N TYR A 110 -13.92 25.52 -10.15
CA TYR A 110 -12.68 25.59 -9.36
C TYR A 110 -12.52 24.44 -8.36
N ILE A 111 -13.60 23.72 -8.04
CA ILE A 111 -13.56 22.63 -7.06
C ILE A 111 -13.96 21.31 -7.72
N THR A 112 -15.16 21.24 -8.32
CA THR A 112 -15.68 19.98 -8.87
C THR A 112 -14.82 19.48 -10.03
N PHE A 113 -14.51 20.35 -10.99
CA PHE A 113 -13.72 19.98 -12.16
C PHE A 113 -12.32 19.43 -11.82
N PRO A 114 -11.44 20.11 -11.03
CA PRO A 114 -10.13 19.56 -10.69
C PRO A 114 -10.23 18.26 -9.88
N PHE A 115 -11.24 18.12 -9.00
CA PHE A 115 -11.44 16.89 -8.23
C PHE A 115 -11.85 15.73 -9.14
N LEU A 116 -12.71 15.97 -10.13
CA LEU A 116 -13.06 14.99 -11.15
C LEU A 116 -11.86 14.60 -12.01
N LEU A 117 -10.96 15.53 -12.35
CA LEU A 117 -9.73 15.21 -13.09
C LEU A 117 -8.82 14.27 -12.27
N ILE A 118 -8.60 14.58 -10.99
CA ILE A 118 -7.75 13.75 -10.11
C ILE A 118 -8.36 12.35 -9.93
N TYR A 119 -9.66 12.28 -9.66
CA TYR A 119 -10.36 11.00 -9.47
C TYR A 119 -10.47 10.19 -10.76
N GLY A 120 -10.73 10.85 -11.88
CA GLY A 120 -10.77 10.26 -13.21
C GLY A 120 -9.43 9.66 -13.60
N HIS A 121 -8.33 10.40 -13.38
CA HIS A 121 -6.98 9.88 -13.57
C HIS A 121 -6.75 8.60 -12.74
N PHE A 122 -7.11 8.61 -11.46
CA PHE A 122 -7.00 7.42 -10.60
C PHE A 122 -7.76 6.21 -11.15
N LYS A 123 -9.00 6.43 -11.61
CA LYS A 123 -9.84 5.37 -12.21
C LYS A 123 -9.21 4.79 -13.47
N LEU A 124 -8.68 5.65 -14.34
CA LEU A 124 -8.02 5.22 -15.58
C LEU A 124 -6.74 4.42 -15.31
N VAL A 125 -5.92 4.85 -14.35
CA VAL A 125 -4.73 4.11 -13.92
C VAL A 125 -5.13 2.76 -13.32
N SER A 126 -6.15 2.72 -12.48
CA SER A 126 -6.63 1.48 -11.84
C SER A 126 -7.20 0.47 -12.85
N ALA A 127 -7.76 0.96 -13.96
CA ALA A 127 -8.26 0.13 -15.07
C ALA A 127 -7.16 -0.30 -16.05
N GLY A 128 -5.91 0.13 -15.85
CA GLY A 128 -4.78 -0.19 -16.73
C GLY A 128 -4.77 0.56 -18.07
N HIS A 129 -5.69 1.51 -18.28
CA HIS A 129 -5.78 2.29 -19.53
C HIS A 129 -4.74 3.41 -19.63
N LEU A 130 -4.16 3.83 -18.51
CA LEU A 130 -3.11 4.84 -18.45
C LEU A 130 -1.85 4.23 -17.86
N PHE A 131 -0.71 4.49 -18.50
CA PHE A 131 0.59 4.09 -17.99
C PHE A 131 0.76 4.65 -16.58
N LEU A 132 1.14 3.80 -15.61
CA LEU A 132 1.46 4.27 -14.27
C LEU A 132 2.53 5.35 -14.41
N ALA A 133 2.14 6.58 -14.09
CA ALA A 133 3.07 7.69 -14.06
C ALA A 133 4.30 7.27 -13.22
N PRO A 134 5.52 7.71 -13.57
CA PRO A 134 6.75 7.20 -12.95
C PRO A 134 6.76 7.25 -11.42
N PHE A 135 5.96 8.15 -10.81
CA PHE A 135 5.79 8.28 -9.37
C PHE A 135 4.91 7.22 -8.71
N LEU A 136 4.06 6.52 -9.48
CA LEU A 136 3.18 5.42 -9.03
C LEU A 136 3.83 4.04 -9.13
N LYS A 137 5.00 3.94 -9.75
CA LYS A 137 5.71 2.67 -9.84
C LYS A 137 6.11 2.18 -8.45
N SER A 138 5.88 0.89 -8.21
CA SER A 138 6.42 0.21 -7.05
C SER A 138 7.94 0.28 -7.05
N LYS A 139 8.52 0.31 -5.86
CA LYS A 139 9.96 0.28 -5.66
C LYS A 139 10.30 -1.07 -5.03
N ARG A 140 11.24 -1.79 -5.63
CA ARG A 140 11.78 -3.01 -5.01
C ARG A 140 12.53 -2.63 -3.73
N VAL A 141 12.24 -3.32 -2.64
CA VAL A 141 12.86 -3.08 -1.33
C VAL A 141 13.99 -4.07 -1.11
N TYR A 142 13.68 -5.35 -1.27
CA TYR A 142 14.66 -6.44 -1.22
C TYR A 142 14.27 -7.57 -2.16
N SER A 143 15.25 -8.38 -2.53
CA SER A 143 15.08 -9.67 -3.20
C SER A 143 15.86 -10.72 -2.42
N LEU A 144 15.23 -11.85 -2.16
CA LEU A 144 15.87 -13.04 -1.61
C LEU A 144 16.01 -14.04 -2.75
N ASN A 145 17.21 -14.57 -2.96
CA ASN A 145 17.44 -15.65 -3.91
C ASN A 145 17.86 -16.90 -3.15
N ARG A 146 17.01 -17.94 -3.23
CA ARG A 146 17.22 -19.21 -2.54
C ARG A 146 18.35 -20.02 -3.15
N GLN A 147 18.51 -19.99 -4.47
CA GLN A 147 19.55 -20.73 -5.18
C GLN A 147 20.96 -20.26 -4.85
N THR A 148 21.12 -18.94 -4.65
CA THR A 148 22.42 -18.34 -4.31
C THR A 148 22.59 -18.09 -2.82
N GLY A 149 21.51 -18.20 -2.03
CA GLY A 149 21.51 -17.84 -0.61
C GLY A 149 21.80 -16.35 -0.39
N MET A 150 21.41 -15.47 -1.31
CA MET A 150 21.73 -14.03 -1.25
C MET A 150 20.50 -13.16 -0.99
N VAL A 151 20.68 -12.11 -0.17
CA VAL A 151 19.71 -11.03 0.06
C VAL A 151 20.24 -9.76 -0.55
N THR A 152 19.52 -9.23 -1.53
CA THR A 152 19.86 -7.98 -2.19
C THR A 152 18.88 -6.89 -1.79
N LEU A 153 19.38 -5.83 -1.17
CA LEU A 153 18.63 -4.63 -0.82
C LEU A 153 18.74 -3.61 -1.95
N PHE A 154 17.62 -2.99 -2.32
CA PHE A 154 17.56 -2.01 -3.41
C PHE A 154 17.38 -0.57 -2.90
N LYS A 155 18.11 0.37 -3.51
CA LYS A 155 17.92 1.82 -3.33
C LYS A 155 16.93 2.36 -4.37
N LYS A 156 16.63 3.66 -4.31
CA LYS A 156 15.79 4.37 -5.27
C LYS A 156 16.27 4.10 -6.71
N GLY A 157 15.34 3.74 -7.60
CA GLY A 157 15.62 3.43 -9.00
C GLY A 157 16.13 2.01 -9.24
N ASN A 158 15.76 1.04 -8.38
CA ASN A 158 16.14 -0.38 -8.48
C ASN A 158 17.66 -0.62 -8.59
N LYS A 159 18.47 0.30 -8.04
CA LYS A 159 19.92 0.09 -7.93
C LYS A 159 20.22 -0.74 -6.71
N GLU A 160 21.04 -1.76 -6.86
CA GLU A 160 21.52 -2.59 -5.76
C GLU A 160 22.31 -1.73 -4.77
N ARG A 161 21.94 -1.79 -3.49
CA ARG A 161 22.63 -1.09 -2.42
C ARG A 161 23.63 -2.01 -1.73
N PHE A 162 23.23 -3.25 -1.51
CA PHE A 162 23.92 -4.21 -0.68
C PHE A 162 23.41 -5.61 -1.04
N SER A 163 24.31 -6.56 -1.25
CA SER A 163 23.96 -7.96 -1.46
C SER A 163 24.82 -8.82 -0.55
N HIS A 164 24.19 -9.56 0.35
CA HIS A 164 24.88 -10.37 1.34
C HIS A 164 24.29 -11.76 1.43
N PRO A 165 25.12 -12.78 1.73
CA PRO A 165 24.61 -14.11 1.94
C PRO A 165 23.68 -14.10 3.16
N PHE A 166 22.46 -14.60 3.03
CA PHE A 166 21.68 -15.04 4.16
C PHE A 166 21.84 -16.53 4.33
N ILE A 167 22.10 -16.92 5.56
CA ILE A 167 22.07 -18.33 5.94
C ILE A 167 20.59 -18.65 6.14
N GLU A 168 20.00 -19.29 5.14
CA GLU A 168 18.69 -19.89 5.26
C GLU A 168 18.83 -21.04 6.27
N PHE A 169 18.10 -20.96 7.40
CA PHE A 169 17.93 -22.14 8.23
C PHE A 169 16.97 -23.03 7.47
N ASP A 170 17.50 -23.97 6.69
CA ASP A 170 16.71 -25.10 6.19
C ASP A 170 16.13 -25.79 7.42
N CYS A 171 14.88 -25.44 7.74
CA CYS A 171 14.08 -26.19 8.68
C CYS A 171 13.79 -27.52 7.99
N VAL A 172 14.73 -28.46 8.08
CA VAL A 172 14.46 -29.86 7.81
C VAL A 172 13.38 -30.26 8.80
N LEU A 173 12.13 -30.32 8.34
CA LEU A 173 11.06 -31.02 9.04
C LEU A 173 11.46 -32.49 9.03
N MET A 174 12.24 -32.89 10.04
CA MET A 174 12.45 -34.30 10.32
C MET A 174 11.09 -34.88 10.67
N SER A 175 10.60 -35.76 9.78
CA SER A 175 9.38 -36.55 9.93
C SER A 175 9.46 -37.49 11.11
#